data_AF-A0A1L9AWW9-F1
#
_entry.id   AF-A0A1L9AWW9-F1
#
_cell.length_a   1.000
_cell.length_b   1.000
_cell.length_c   1.000
_cell.angle_alpha   90.00
_cell.angle_beta   90.00
_cell.angle_gamma   90.00
#
_symmetry.space_group_name_H-M   'P 1'
#
loop_
_entity.id
_entity.type
_entity.pdbx_description
1 polymer ?
#
loop_
_entity_poly.entity_id
_entity_poly.type
_entity_poly.pdbx_seq_one_letter_code
_entity_poly.pdbx_strand_id
1 'polypeptide(L)'
;MADIIDLSLLADSRRYLSKLLDTRGLSYFLQKEGSRLFHLEPSKVELVLRTALRSREGTLPKPHPKAIDHCRKEIRRELIRRVANAMLQTGL
;
A
#
# COMPACT_ATOMS: atom_id res chain seq x y z
N MET A 1 14.00 17.00 8.36
CA MET A 1 14.55 16.36 7.13
C MET A 1 13.51 16.48 6.03
N ALA A 2 13.88 16.92 4.83
CA ALA A 2 12.95 16.89 3.70
C ALA A 2 12.65 15.43 3.33
N ASP A 3 11.38 15.03 3.40
CA ASP A 3 10.93 13.75 2.84
C ASP A 3 11.10 13.83 1.33
N ILE A 4 11.92 12.93 0.77
CA ILE A 4 12.05 12.81 -0.68
C ILE A 4 10.79 12.07 -1.16
N ILE A 5 9.91 12.80 -1.83
CA ILE A 5 8.65 12.27 -2.34
C ILE A 5 8.72 12.18 -3.86
N ASP A 6 8.56 10.96 -4.39
CA ASP A 6 8.25 10.75 -5.81
C ASP A 6 6.73 10.74 -5.97
N LEU A 7 6.17 11.89 -6.38
CA LEU A 7 4.73 12.08 -6.54
C LEU A 7 4.12 11.10 -7.55
N SER A 8 4.87 10.80 -8.61
CA SER A 8 4.41 9.89 -9.66
C SER A 8 4.42 8.45 -9.15
N LEU A 9 5.42 8.03 -8.37
CA LEU A 9 5.46 6.69 -7.76
C LEU A 9 4.30 6.50 -6.79
N LEU A 10 4.01 7.55 -6.02
CA LEU A 10 2.88 7.56 -5.10
C LEU A 10 1.55 7.43 -5.84
N ALA A 11 1.37 8.16 -6.96
CA ALA A 11 0.17 8.06 -7.79
C ALA A 11 -0.01 6.65 -8.37
N ASP A 12 1.05 6.08 -8.94
CA ASP A 12 1.03 4.71 -9.51
C ASP A 12 0.69 3.67 -8.43
N SER A 13 1.33 3.79 -7.27
CA SER A 13 1.10 2.91 -6.13
C SER A 13 -0.35 2.99 -5.62
N ARG A 14 -0.91 4.21 -5.52
CA ARG A 14 -2.30 4.43 -5.10
C ARG A 14 -3.28 3.87 -6.11
N ARG A 15 -3.03 4.04 -7.41
CA ARG A 15 -3.87 3.50 -8.47
C ARG A 15 -3.90 1.97 -8.43
N TYR A 16 -2.73 1.35 -8.28
CA TYR A 16 -2.64 -0.11 -8.21
C TYR A 16 -3.26 -0.66 -6.92
N LEU A 17 -3.05 0.02 -5.79
CA LEU A 17 -3.71 -0.31 -4.52
C LEU A 17 -5.24 -0.28 -4.67
N SER A 18 -5.81 0.77 -5.26
CA SER A 18 -7.26 0.86 -5.49
C SER A 18 -7.74 -0.31 -6.33
N LYS A 19 -7.08 -0.60 -7.46
CA LYS A 19 -7.45 -1.72 -8.33
C LYS A 19 -7.45 -3.05 -7.60
N LEU A 20 -6.45 -3.31 -6.75
CA LEU A 20 -6.40 -4.53 -5.94
C LEU A 20 -7.49 -4.58 -4.88
N LEU A 21 -7.80 -3.46 -4.24
CA LEU A 21 -8.89 -3.36 -3.27
C LEU A 21 -10.25 -3.61 -3.95
N ASP A 22 -10.47 -3.06 -5.14
CA ASP A 22 -11.70 -3.24 -5.90
C ASP A 22 -11.85 -4.70 -6.38
N THR A 23 -10.74 -5.35 -6.72
CA THR A 23 -10.76 -6.73 -7.27
C THR A 23 -10.83 -7.80 -6.18
N ARG A 24 -10.11 -7.63 -5.06
CA ARG A 24 -9.94 -8.69 -4.03
C ARG A 24 -10.45 -8.30 -2.66
N GLY A 25 -10.85 -7.05 -2.48
CA GLY A 25 -11.29 -6.53 -1.19
C GLY A 25 -10.15 -6.27 -0.20
N LEU A 26 -10.53 -5.69 0.92
CA LEU A 26 -9.63 -5.31 2.01
C LEU A 26 -9.07 -6.53 2.76
N SER A 27 -9.83 -7.63 2.83
CA SER A 27 -9.41 -8.89 3.47
C SER A 27 -8.18 -9.52 2.81
N TYR A 28 -7.91 -9.23 1.53
CA TYR A 28 -6.70 -9.68 0.84
C TYR A 28 -5.41 -9.12 1.44
N PHE A 29 -5.47 -7.94 2.07
CA PHE A 29 -4.33 -7.30 2.71
C PHE A 29 -4.22 -7.63 4.20
N LEU A 30 -5.19 -8.36 4.75
CA LEU A 30 -5.18 -8.80 6.14
C LEU A 30 -4.50 -10.16 6.27
N GLN A 31 -3.66 -10.29 7.29
CA GLN A 31 -3.09 -11.56 7.68
C GLN A 31 -4.20 -12.46 8.22
N LYS A 32 -4.35 -13.64 7.60
CA LYS A 32 -5.40 -14.62 7.96
C LYS A 32 -5.10 -15.37 9.24
N GLU A 33 -3.82 -15.50 9.59
CA GLU A 33 -3.34 -16.29 10.72
C GLU A 33 -2.50 -15.42 11.65
N GLY A 34 -3.03 -15.11 12.82
CA GLY A 34 -2.34 -14.35 13.85
C GLY A 34 -3.24 -14.09 15.05
N SER A 35 -2.64 -13.98 16.24
CA SER A 35 -3.33 -13.64 17.48
C SER A 35 -3.88 -12.20 17.50
N ARG A 36 -3.45 -11.36 16.54
CA ARG A 36 -3.89 -9.96 16.41
C ARG A 36 -4.96 -9.85 15.32
N LEU A 37 -6.14 -9.43 15.74
CA LEU A 37 -7.21 -8.99 14.85
C LEU A 37 -6.67 -7.86 13.95
N PHE A 38 -6.86 -7.99 12.63
CA PHE A 38 -6.56 -6.96 11.63
C PHE A 38 -5.08 -6.57 11.44
N HIS A 39 -4.17 -7.55 11.45
CA HIS A 39 -2.78 -7.28 11.04
C HIS A 39 -2.68 -7.16 9.51
N LEU A 40 -1.99 -6.13 9.01
CA LEU A 40 -1.70 -6.00 7.58
C LEU A 40 -0.56 -6.93 7.18
N GLU A 41 -0.74 -7.69 6.11
CA GLU A 41 0.30 -8.59 5.59
C GLU A 41 1.39 -7.76 4.87
N PRO A 42 2.64 -7.68 5.40
CA PRO A 42 3.68 -6.84 4.84
C PRO A 42 4.02 -7.20 3.39
N SER A 43 4.01 -8.48 3.06
CA SER A 43 4.28 -9.00 1.71
C SER A 43 3.30 -8.48 0.66
N LYS A 44 2.04 -8.20 1.04
CA LYS A 44 1.04 -7.62 0.12
C LYS A 44 1.29 -6.14 -0.13
N VAL A 45 1.73 -5.41 0.90
CA VAL A 45 2.15 -4.01 0.76
C VAL A 45 3.38 -3.92 -0.13
N GLU A 46 4.36 -4.81 0.05
CA GLU A 46 5.53 -4.88 -0.83
C GLU A 46 5.16 -5.24 -2.27
N LEU A 47 4.19 -6.13 -2.47
CA LEU A 47 3.71 -6.48 -3.81
C LEU A 47 3.21 -5.25 -4.55
N VAL A 48 2.41 -4.38 -3.91
CA VAL A 48 1.93 -3.12 -4.50
C VAL A 48 3.09 -2.26 -4.98
N LEU A 49 4.09 -2.06 -4.12
CA LEU A 49 5.28 -1.26 -4.44
C LEU A 49 6.09 -1.87 -5.57
N ARG A 50 6.35 -3.18 -5.52
CA ARG A 50 7.10 -3.88 -6.57
C ARG A 50 6.40 -3.80 -7.91
N THR A 51 5.07 -3.93 -7.95
CA THR A 51 4.31 -3.78 -9.19
C THR A 51 4.39 -2.35 -9.73
N ALA A 52 4.25 -1.34 -8.88
CA ALA A 52 4.38 0.07 -9.29
C ALA A 52 5.80 0.39 -9.80
N LEU A 53 6.84 -0.17 -9.17
CA LEU A 53 8.22 -0.04 -9.64
C LEU A 53 8.42 -0.75 -10.98
N ARG A 54 7.86 -1.95 -11.15
CA ARG A 54 7.97 -2.73 -12.39
C ARG A 54 7.26 -2.07 -13.56
N SER A 55 6.10 -1.43 -13.35
CA SER A 55 5.40 -0.71 -14.42
C SER A 55 6.18 0.50 -14.94
N ARG A 56 7.18 0.97 -14.18
CA ARG A 56 8.05 2.08 -14.54
C ARG A 56 9.37 1.63 -15.16
N GLU A 57 9.69 0.35 -15.06
CA GLU A 57 10.91 -0.23 -15.57
C GLU A 57 10.96 -0.04 -17.09
N GLY A 58 11.81 0.87 -17.56
CA GLY A 58 11.97 1.24 -18.97
C GLY A 58 11.47 2.64 -19.36
N THR A 59 10.72 3.34 -18.49
CA THR A 59 10.20 4.70 -18.79
C THR A 59 10.78 5.79 -17.89
N LEU A 60 11.14 5.45 -16.65
CA LEU A 60 11.62 6.41 -15.66
C LEU A 60 12.86 5.88 -14.92
N PRO A 61 13.73 6.76 -14.42
CA PRO A 61 14.86 6.36 -13.58
C PRO A 61 14.38 5.70 -12.28
N LYS A 62 15.24 4.85 -11.69
CA LYS A 62 14.92 4.20 -10.41
C LYS A 62 14.69 5.27 -9.32
N PRO A 63 13.55 5.23 -8.61
CA PRO A 63 13.25 6.20 -7.58
C PRO A 63 14.21 6.07 -6.40
N HIS A 64 14.44 7.18 -5.71
CA HIS A 64 15.31 7.23 -4.54
C HIS A 64 14.77 6.32 -3.41
N PRO A 65 15.61 5.58 -2.66
CA PRO A 65 15.16 4.68 -1.59
C PRO A 65 14.20 5.32 -0.59
N LYS A 66 14.50 6.55 -0.14
CA LYS A 66 13.61 7.33 0.74
C LYS A 66 12.20 7.56 0.16
N ALA A 67 12.06 7.70 -1.15
CA ALA A 67 10.76 7.85 -1.80
C ALA A 67 9.97 6.53 -1.79
N ILE A 68 10.66 5.40 -1.91
CA ILE A 68 10.07 4.06 -1.77
C ILE A 68 9.58 3.86 -0.34
N ASP A 69 10.39 4.23 0.67
CA ASP A 69 10.00 4.16 2.08
C ASP A 69 8.81 5.05 2.40
N HIS A 70 8.77 6.26 1.83
CA HIS A 70 7.63 7.16 1.96
C HIS A 70 6.37 6.53 1.35
N CYS A 71 6.45 5.99 0.13
CA CYS A 71 5.32 5.31 -0.51
C CYS A 71 4.84 4.11 0.31
N ARG A 72 5.75 3.33 0.89
CA ARG A 72 5.42 2.21 1.78
C ARG A 72 4.61 2.66 2.99
N LYS A 73 5.03 3.73 3.66
CA LYS A 73 4.33 4.31 4.81
C LYS A 73 2.94 4.81 4.41
N GLU A 74 2.83 5.50 3.28
CA GLU A 74 1.56 6.02 2.77
C GLU A 74 0.56 4.92 2.42
N ILE A 75 0.99 3.87 1.71
CA ILE A 75 0.13 2.71 1.39
C ILE A 75 -0.36 2.03 2.67
N ARG A 76 0.54 1.82 3.63
CA ARG A 76 0.20 1.21 4.92
C ARG A 76 -0.81 2.08 5.69
N ARG A 77 -0.61 3.40 5.72
CA ARG A 77 -1.50 4.34 6.38
C ARG A 77 -2.91 4.32 5.76
N GLU A 78 -2.99 4.28 4.44
CA GLU A 78 -4.25 4.18 3.72
C GLU A 78 -4.98 2.85 4.00
N LEU A 79 -4.25 1.74 4.02
CA LEU A 79 -4.82 0.44 4.39
C LEU A 79 -5.35 0.44 5.83
N ILE A 80 -4.60 0.97 6.80
CA ILE A 80 -5.05 1.10 8.19
C ILE A 80 -6.32 1.95 8.27
N ARG A 81 -6.36 3.09 7.57
CA ARG A 81 -7.53 3.96 7.54
C ARG A 81 -8.77 3.22 7.03
N ARG A 82 -8.63 2.45 5.95
CA ARG A 82 -9.74 1.67 5.38
C ARG A 82 -10.18 0.54 6.30
N VAL A 83 -9.24 -0.15 6.96
CA VAL A 83 -9.54 -1.17 7.97
C VAL A 83 -10.34 -0.54 9.11
N ALA A 84 -9.84 0.56 9.68
CA ALA A 84 -10.52 1.26 10.78
C ALA A 84 -11.93 1.71 10.39
N ASN A 85 -12.10 2.27 9.20
CA ASN A 85 -13.43 2.66 8.69
C ASN A 85 -14.36 1.45 8.53
N ALA A 86 -13.85 0.32 8.04
CA ALA A 86 -14.64 -0.90 7.93
C ALA A 86 -15.04 -1.43 9.32
N MET A 87 -14.12 -1.39 10.30
CA MET A 87 -14.41 -1.80 11.69
C MET A 87 -15.52 -0.93 12.31
N LEU A 88 -15.41 0.39 12.17
CA LEU A 88 -16.41 1.34 12.64
C LEU A 88 -17.79 1.09 12.00
N GLN A 89 -17.83 0.77 10.70
CA GLN A 89 -19.09 0.44 10.00
C GLN A 89 -19.71 -0.88 10.48
N THR A 90 -18.89 -1.86 10.85
CA THR A 90 -19.36 -3.14 11.37
C THR A 90 -19.72 -3.13 12.86
N GLY A 91 -19.49 -2.01 13.57
CA GLY A 91 -19.79 -1.87 14.99
C GLY A 91 -18.83 -2.64 15.92
N LEU A 92 -17.61 -2.93 15.46
CA LEU A 92 -16.53 -3.53 16.26
C LEU A 92 -15.73 -2.48 17.03
#